data_AF-G0EWA0-F1
#
_entry.id   AF-G0EWA0-F1
#
_cell.length_a   1.000
_cell.length_b   1.000
_cell.length_c   1.000
_cell.angle_alpha   90.00
_cell.angle_beta   90.00
_cell.angle_gamma   90.00
#
_symmetry.space_group_name_H-M   'P 1'
#
loop_
_entity.id
_entity.type
_entity.pdbx_description
1 polymer ?
#
loop_
_entity_poly.entity_id
_entity_poly.type
_entity_poly.pdbx_seq_one_letter_code
_entity_poly.pdbx_strand_id
1 'polypeptide(L)'
;MEEKIINIGGLQTQRAAALPERFAHLNPIAHWSLPTETARNIQRHRASMEEIRAFAATMLGEIDAISAYLDTFEPGTMPAEAQALMNLLLSLAEVAPAIEFYRQQAVIDGFDPRRFVADEAFKLSPAL
;
A
#
# COMPACT_ATOMS: atom_id res chain seq x y z
N MET A 1 31.52 17.23 2.99
CA MET A 1 30.19 16.60 3.10
C MET A 1 29.29 17.38 2.19
N GLU A 2 29.00 16.86 1.00
CA GLU A 2 28.01 17.47 0.12
C GLU A 2 26.62 17.20 0.68
N GLU A 3 25.90 18.26 1.03
CA GLU A 3 24.48 18.19 1.34
C GLU A 3 23.74 17.80 0.06
N LYS A 4 23.35 16.53 -0.01
CA LYS A 4 22.44 16.04 -1.04
C LYS A 4 21.07 16.61 -0.71
N ILE A 5 20.73 17.76 -1.28
CA ILE A 5 19.39 18.33 -1.21
C ILE A 5 18.45 17.33 -1.89
N ILE A 6 17.70 16.59 -1.08
CA ILE A 6 16.78 15.55 -1.55
C ILE A 6 15.58 16.24 -2.18
N ASN A 7 15.45 16.10 -3.50
CA ASN A 7 14.31 16.60 -4.26
C ASN A 7 13.06 15.79 -3.88
N ILE A 8 12.14 16.40 -3.12
CA ILE A 8 10.82 15.84 -2.76
C ILE A 8 9.84 15.90 -3.96
N GLY A 9 10.26 16.43 -5.11
CA GLY A 9 9.45 16.54 -6.34
C GLY A 9 9.11 15.20 -7.03
N GLY A 10 9.57 14.06 -6.48
CA GLY A 10 9.36 12.73 -7.04
C GLY A 10 8.03 12.05 -6.69
N LEU A 11 7.09 12.73 -6.02
CA LEU A 11 5.71 12.25 -5.88
C LEU A 11 5.01 12.35 -7.24
N GLN A 12 5.41 11.53 -8.20
CA GLN A 12 4.64 11.33 -9.42
C GLN A 12 3.24 10.90 -8.97
N THR A 13 2.21 11.67 -9.34
CA THR A 13 0.83 11.23 -9.26
C THR A 13 0.66 10.04 -10.19
N GLN A 14 0.99 8.84 -9.71
CA GLN A 14 0.60 7.62 -10.38
C GLN A 14 -0.92 7.50 -10.24
N ARG A 15 -1.61 7.58 -11.38
CA ARG A 15 -3.02 7.21 -11.46
C ARG A 15 -3.15 5.76 -10.99
N ALA A 16 -4.01 5.51 -10.01
CA ALA A 16 -4.38 4.15 -9.65
C ALA A 16 -4.80 3.40 -10.93
N ALA A 17 -4.17 2.26 -11.19
CA ALA A 17 -4.57 1.41 -12.30
C ALA A 17 -6.01 0.95 -12.07
N ALA A 18 -6.77 0.78 -13.16
CA ALA A 18 -8.13 0.26 -13.06
C ALA A 18 -8.10 -1.13 -12.40
N LEU A 19 -9.06 -1.41 -11.54
CA LEU A 19 -9.24 -2.76 -11.00
C LEU A 19 -9.85 -3.67 -12.06
N PRO A 20 -9.54 -4.98 -12.07
CA PRO A 20 -10.17 -5.92 -12.98
C PRO A 20 -11.69 -5.87 -12.83
N GLU A 21 -12.43 -6.08 -13.93
CA GLU A 21 -13.89 -5.94 -13.97
C GLU A 21 -14.61 -6.72 -12.86
N ARG A 22 -14.15 -7.94 -12.58
CA ARG A 22 -14.70 -8.80 -11.52
C ARG A 22 -14.54 -8.26 -10.08
N PHE A 23 -13.70 -7.26 -9.90
CA PHE A 23 -13.45 -6.55 -8.63
C PHE A 23 -13.87 -5.08 -8.71
N ALA A 24 -14.70 -4.70 -9.69
CA ALA A 24 -15.15 -3.32 -9.87
C ALA A 24 -15.90 -2.76 -8.65
N HIS A 25 -16.46 -3.61 -7.78
CA HIS A 25 -17.08 -3.19 -6.52
C HIS A 25 -16.08 -2.59 -5.51
N LEU A 26 -14.77 -2.82 -5.70
CA LEU A 26 -13.71 -2.24 -4.87
C LEU A 26 -13.24 -0.86 -5.36
N ASN A 27 -13.78 -0.36 -6.47
CA ASN A 27 -13.47 0.99 -6.97
C ASN A 27 -13.62 2.11 -5.91
N PRO A 28 -14.59 2.09 -4.98
CA PRO A 28 -14.69 3.10 -3.92
C PRO A 28 -13.44 3.19 -3.02
N ILE A 29 -12.70 2.09 -2.87
CA ILE A 29 -11.46 2.02 -2.07
C ILE A 29 -10.19 1.97 -2.92
N ALA A 30 -10.28 2.13 -4.24
CA ALA A 30 -9.13 2.03 -5.15
C ALA A 30 -8.01 3.05 -4.86
N HIS A 31 -8.31 4.14 -4.16
CA HIS A 31 -7.31 5.11 -3.70
C HIS A 31 -6.31 4.53 -2.67
N TRP A 32 -6.62 3.39 -2.05
CA TRP A 32 -5.68 2.61 -1.24
C TRP A 32 -4.75 1.73 -2.08
N SER A 33 -4.92 1.63 -3.40
CA SER A 33 -4.01 0.88 -4.28
C SER A 33 -2.74 1.69 -4.51
N LEU A 34 -1.82 1.62 -3.55
CA LEU A 34 -0.60 2.43 -3.51
C LEU A 34 0.64 1.54 -3.66
N PRO A 35 1.51 1.83 -4.64
CA PRO A 35 2.59 0.93 -5.04
C PRO A 35 3.73 0.87 -4.02
N THR A 36 4.02 1.98 -3.34
CA THR A 36 5.18 2.09 -2.45
C THR A 36 4.78 2.03 -0.99
N GLU A 37 5.68 1.53 -0.14
CA GLU A 37 5.50 1.55 1.32
C GLU A 37 5.33 2.98 1.80
N THR A 38 6.17 3.91 1.31
CA THR A 38 6.10 5.33 1.66
C THR A 38 4.71 5.91 1.38
N ALA A 39 4.11 5.60 0.22
CA ALA A 39 2.78 6.11 -0.13
C ALA A 39 1.70 5.52 0.78
N ARG A 40 1.74 4.21 1.05
CA ARG A 40 0.80 3.54 1.97
C ARG A 40 0.88 4.10 3.38
N ASN A 41 2.09 4.32 3.89
CA ASN A 41 2.33 4.90 5.20
C ASN A 41 1.77 6.33 5.29
N ILE A 42 2.05 7.18 4.30
CA ILE A 42 1.49 8.54 4.23
C ILE A 42 -0.04 8.49 4.22
N GLN A 43 -0.64 7.57 3.45
CA GLN A 43 -2.09 7.40 3.39
C GLN A 43 -2.66 6.99 4.76
N ARG A 44 -2.06 6.00 5.43
CA ARG A 44 -2.43 5.57 6.79
C ARG A 44 -2.38 6.72 7.79
N HIS A 45 -1.38 7.59 7.71
CA HIS A 45 -1.26 8.76 8.58
C HIS A 45 -2.27 9.88 8.27
N ARG A 46 -2.71 10.01 7.01
CA ARG A 46 -3.70 11.03 6.58
C ARG A 46 -5.14 10.62 6.84
N ALA A 47 -5.44 9.33 6.71
CA ALA A 47 -6.78 8.79 6.89
C ALA A 47 -7.23 8.88 8.35
N SER A 48 -8.53 9.05 8.55
CA SER A 48 -9.16 8.86 9.84
C SER A 48 -9.13 7.38 10.25
N MET A 49 -9.21 7.11 11.56
CA MET A 49 -9.35 5.73 12.04
C MET A 49 -10.67 5.07 11.59
N GLU A 50 -11.70 5.84 11.26
CA GLU A 50 -12.95 5.33 10.68
C GLU A 50 -12.73 4.82 9.25
N GLU A 51 -12.07 5.62 8.40
CA GLU A 51 -11.72 5.22 7.03
C GLU A 51 -10.81 3.99 7.02
N ILE A 52 -9.80 3.94 7.92
CA ILE A 52 -8.91 2.79 8.07
C ILE A 52 -9.70 1.52 8.40
N ARG A 53 -10.63 1.59 9.37
CA ARG A 53 -11.46 0.44 9.74
C ARG A 53 -12.41 0.02 8.63
N ALA A 54 -13.02 0.97 7.92
CA ALA A 54 -13.91 0.69 6.80
C ALA A 54 -13.17 -0.01 5.66
N PHE A 55 -11.99 0.52 5.28
CA PHE A 55 -11.12 -0.09 4.30
C PHE A 55 -10.70 -1.51 4.70
N ALA A 56 -10.22 -1.69 5.93
CA ALA A 56 -9.80 -3.00 6.42
C ALA A 56 -10.96 -4.01 6.43
N ALA A 57 -12.16 -3.62 6.86
CA ALA A 57 -13.33 -4.48 6.85
C ALA A 57 -13.71 -4.94 5.44
N THR A 58 -13.70 -4.03 4.46
CA THR A 58 -13.93 -4.39 3.04
C THR A 58 -12.86 -5.36 2.55
N MET A 59 -11.59 -5.05 2.79
CA MET A 59 -10.49 -5.89 2.29
C MET A 59 -10.46 -7.27 2.94
N LEU A 60 -10.72 -7.38 4.24
CA LEU A 60 -10.80 -8.67 4.95
C LEU A 60 -11.86 -9.60 4.35
N GLY A 61 -12.97 -9.05 3.85
CA GLY A 61 -14.00 -9.84 3.15
C GLY A 61 -13.58 -10.33 1.75
N GLU A 62 -12.52 -9.75 1.18
CA GLU A 62 -12.08 -9.99 -0.19
C GLU A 62 -10.73 -10.73 -0.28
N ILE A 63 -10.02 -10.92 0.85
CA ILE A 63 -8.68 -11.52 0.87
C ILE A 63 -8.64 -12.83 0.08
N ASP A 64 -9.57 -13.74 0.33
CA ASP A 64 -9.55 -15.07 -0.28
C ASP A 64 -9.78 -14.99 -1.80
N ALA A 65 -10.74 -14.16 -2.23
CA ALA A 65 -11.07 -13.98 -3.65
C ALA A 65 -9.94 -13.28 -4.42
N ILE A 66 -9.30 -12.28 -3.80
CA ILE A 66 -8.16 -11.58 -4.38
C ILE A 66 -6.93 -12.50 -4.40
N SER A 67 -6.62 -13.21 -3.32
CA SER A 67 -5.44 -14.10 -3.26
C SER A 67 -5.57 -15.21 -4.31
N ALA A 68 -6.73 -15.87 -4.38
CA ALA A 68 -6.99 -16.87 -5.42
C ALA A 68 -6.90 -16.30 -6.85
N TYR A 69 -7.14 -15.00 -7.06
CA TYR A 69 -6.86 -14.37 -8.34
C TYR A 69 -5.37 -14.27 -8.63
N LEU A 70 -4.62 -13.74 -7.66
CA LEU A 70 -3.22 -13.39 -7.83
C LEU A 70 -2.38 -14.66 -7.99
N ASP A 71 -2.79 -15.76 -7.36
CA ASP A 71 -2.18 -17.09 -7.50
C ASP A 71 -2.27 -17.65 -8.94
N THR A 72 -3.05 -17.05 -9.83
CA THR A 72 -3.11 -17.43 -11.25
C THR A 72 -1.98 -16.84 -12.09
N PHE A 73 -1.17 -15.93 -11.54
CA PHE A 73 -0.06 -15.27 -12.23
C PHE A 73 1.29 -15.76 -11.72
N GLU A 74 2.23 -15.98 -12.64
CA GLU A 74 3.62 -16.30 -12.28
C GLU A 74 4.31 -15.06 -11.67
N PRO A 75 5.27 -15.25 -10.74
CA PRO A 75 6.04 -14.16 -10.16
C PRO A 75 6.65 -13.24 -11.23
N GLY A 76 6.39 -11.93 -11.14
CA GLY A 76 6.90 -10.93 -12.09
C GLY A 76 6.11 -10.79 -13.39
N THR A 77 5.00 -11.54 -13.58
CA THR A 77 4.18 -11.50 -14.80
C THR A 77 2.81 -10.83 -14.62
N MET A 78 2.52 -10.32 -13.41
CA MET A 78 1.22 -9.72 -13.11
C MET A 78 0.92 -8.51 -14.02
N PRO A 79 -0.26 -8.47 -14.67
CA PRO A 79 -0.70 -7.28 -15.39
C PRO A 79 -0.99 -6.12 -14.41
N ALA A 80 -1.04 -4.90 -14.92
CA ALA A 80 -1.22 -3.70 -14.10
C ALA A 80 -2.49 -3.74 -13.21
N GLU A 81 -3.59 -4.32 -13.70
CA GLU A 81 -4.83 -4.46 -12.95
C GLU A 81 -4.70 -5.47 -11.79
N ALA A 82 -3.97 -6.57 -11.99
CA ALA A 82 -3.66 -7.53 -10.91
C ALA A 82 -2.71 -6.90 -9.89
N GLN A 83 -1.72 -6.13 -10.36
CA GLN A 83 -0.83 -5.37 -9.47
C GLN A 83 -1.61 -4.36 -8.61
N ALA A 84 -2.68 -3.77 -9.13
CA ALA A 84 -3.53 -2.87 -8.35
C ALA A 84 -4.20 -3.57 -7.16
N LEU A 85 -4.62 -4.83 -7.32
CA LEU A 85 -5.17 -5.65 -6.23
C LEU A 85 -4.09 -6.08 -5.24
N MET A 86 -2.91 -6.46 -5.73
CA MET A 86 -1.75 -6.72 -4.86
C MET A 86 -1.44 -5.50 -3.98
N ASN A 87 -1.45 -4.29 -4.56
CA ASN A 87 -1.24 -3.07 -3.80
C ASN A 87 -2.33 -2.83 -2.74
N LEU A 88 -3.59 -3.22 -2.99
CA LEU A 88 -4.65 -3.16 -1.96
C LEU A 88 -4.38 -4.12 -0.80
N LEU A 89 -3.92 -5.35 -1.07
CA LEU A 89 -3.51 -6.29 -0.02
C LEU A 89 -2.31 -5.76 0.77
N LEU A 90 -1.34 -5.14 0.11
CA LEU A 90 -0.21 -4.49 0.80
C LEU A 90 -0.66 -3.30 1.66
N SER A 91 -1.65 -2.54 1.21
CA SER A 91 -2.27 -1.48 2.02
C SER A 91 -3.05 -2.03 3.21
N LEU A 92 -3.69 -3.18 3.07
CA LEU A 92 -4.30 -3.87 4.22
C LEU A 92 -3.24 -4.23 5.26
N ALA A 93 -2.12 -4.81 4.83
CA ALA A 93 -1.01 -5.14 5.72
C ALA A 93 -0.42 -3.88 6.41
N GLU A 94 -0.31 -2.76 5.69
CA GLU A 94 0.18 -1.49 6.25
C GLU A 94 -0.75 -0.95 7.36
N VAL A 95 -2.08 -1.05 7.20
CA VAL A 95 -3.04 -0.47 8.15
C VAL A 95 -3.40 -1.38 9.32
N ALA A 96 -3.19 -2.70 9.19
CA ALA A 96 -3.55 -3.67 10.23
C ALA A 96 -2.99 -3.30 11.63
N PRO A 97 -1.71 -2.89 11.78
CA PRO A 97 -1.18 -2.50 13.09
C PRO A 97 -1.88 -1.31 13.74
N ALA A 98 -2.40 -0.36 12.94
CA ALA A 98 -3.14 0.78 13.44
C ALA A 98 -4.45 0.36 14.13
N ILE A 99 -5.07 -0.72 13.66
CA ILE A 99 -6.30 -1.29 14.22
C ILE A 99 -5.99 -2.19 15.40
N GLU A 100 -5.06 -3.12 15.22
CA GLU A 100 -4.83 -4.25 16.14
C GLU A 100 -4.02 -3.86 17.38
N PHE A 101 -3.03 -2.99 17.21
CA PHE A 101 -2.08 -2.65 18.28
C PHE A 101 -2.20 -1.20 18.74
N TYR A 102 -2.15 -0.25 17.80
CA TYR A 102 -1.97 1.16 18.16
C TYR A 102 -3.27 1.86 18.55
N ARG A 103 -4.39 1.43 17.97
CA ARG A 103 -5.70 2.10 18.07
C ARG A 103 -5.67 3.57 17.60
N GLN A 104 -4.65 3.93 16.83
CA GLN A 104 -4.42 5.24 16.23
C GLN A 104 -3.54 5.06 14.98
N GLN A 105 -3.45 6.08 14.13
CA GLN A 105 -2.71 6.00 12.87
C GLN A 105 -1.20 5.90 13.07
N ALA A 106 -0.65 6.41 14.18
CA ALA A 106 0.79 6.41 14.42
C ALA A 106 1.19 5.30 15.40
N VAL A 107 2.42 4.80 15.24
CA VAL A 107 3.04 3.91 16.24
C VAL A 107 3.07 4.64 17.59
N ILE A 108 2.66 3.97 18.66
CA ILE A 108 2.68 4.52 20.02
C ILE A 108 4.15 4.77 20.41
N ASP A 109 4.45 6.00 20.86
CA ASP A 109 5.80 6.45 21.20
C ASP A 109 6.85 6.19 20.11
N GLY A 110 6.40 6.10 18.85
CA GLY A 110 7.25 5.85 17.70
C GLY A 110 7.99 7.11 17.21
N PHE A 111 9.07 6.90 16.48
CA PHE A 111 9.68 7.98 15.71
C PHE A 111 8.77 8.40 14.56
N ASP A 112 8.94 9.64 14.12
CA ASP A 112 8.31 10.13 12.90
C ASP A 112 8.79 9.30 11.68
N PRO A 113 7.90 8.54 11.02
CA PRO A 113 8.29 7.65 9.92
C PRO A 113 8.86 8.42 8.72
N ARG A 114 8.55 9.72 8.59
CA ARG A 114 9.13 10.58 7.53
C ARG A 114 10.64 10.77 7.67
N ARG A 115 11.22 10.42 8.82
CA ARG A 115 12.67 10.40 9.04
C ARG A 115 13.36 9.16 8.45
N PHE A 116 12.58 8.15 8.06
CA PHE A 116 13.05 6.89 7.51
C PHE A 116 12.55 6.78 6.07
N VAL A 117 13.22 7.49 5.15
CA VAL A 117 12.86 7.46 3.73
C VAL A 117 13.33 6.14 3.12
N ALA A 118 12.39 5.36 2.60
CA ALA A 118 12.70 4.12 1.90
C ALA A 118 13.41 4.41 0.57
N ASP A 119 14.41 3.60 0.24
CA ASP A 119 14.91 3.50 -1.13
C ASP A 119 14.02 2.52 -1.89
N GLU A 120 12.99 3.06 -2.54
CA GLU A 120 12.00 2.27 -3.30
C GLU A 120 12.60 1.59 -4.54
N ALA A 121 13.84 1.91 -4.91
CA ALA A 121 14.56 1.27 -6.01
C ALA A 121 15.53 0.18 -5.52
N PHE A 122 15.72 0.04 -4.20
CA PHE A 122 16.63 -0.93 -3.62
C PHE A 122 16.09 -2.36 -3.82
N LYS A 123 16.88 -3.21 -4.49
CA LYS A 123 16.54 -4.62 -4.69
C LYS A 123 17.24 -5.50 -3.67
N LEU A 124 16.50 -5.95 -2.65
CA LEU A 124 16.96 -6.95 -1.70
C LEU A 124 16.77 -8.37 -2.29
N SER A 125 17.50 -8.66 -3.36
CA SER A 125 17.60 -10.01 -3.92
C SER A 125 19.08 -10.39 -4.01
N PRO A 126 19.46 -11.64 -3.69
CA PRO A 126 20.80 -12.13 -4.02
C PRO A 126 21.06 -11.88 -5.51
N ALA A 127 22.30 -11.55 -5.86
CA ALA A 127 22.73 -11.65 -7.25
C ALA A 127 22.61 -13.13 -7.65
N LEU A 128 21.55 -13.45 -8.41
CA LEU A 128 21.40 -14.73 -9.06
C LEU A 128 22.29 -14.78 -10.30
#